data_AF-A0A2U2ZUP8-F1
#
_entry.id   AF-A0A2U2ZUP8-F1
#
_cell.length_a   1.000
_cell.length_b   1.000
_cell.length_c   1.000
_cell.angle_alpha   90.00
_cell.angle_beta   90.00
_cell.angle_gamma   90.00
#
_symmetry.space_group_name_H-M   'P 1'
#
loop_
_entity.id
_entity.type
_entity.pdbx_description
1 polymer ?
#
loop_
_entity_poly.entity_id
_entity_poly.type
_entity_poly.pdbx_seq_one_letter_code
_entity_poly.pdbx_strand_id
1 'polypeptide(L)'
;MTAATTTVKVLPADLAQKVADQATVEGVTPMQEAGIFNALRTAGYSNDEIGEMTGHRACFVGWRLDLLTLCELGQLTLEAGKLPVNLAGYIAKLGPVNQGVMLTRWELGQFATCMDAEKHAQGLIREESMCAEREQAMQEAERLERDRRMPELERLASAETEEWERANRSA
;
A
#
# COMPACT_ATOMS: atom_id res chain seq x y z
N MET A 1 -17.88 -15.38 15.42
CA MET A 1 -18.17 -15.83 14.04
C MET A 1 -17.98 -14.62 13.14
N THR A 2 -16.81 -14.50 12.51
CA THR A 2 -16.50 -13.42 11.57
C THR A 2 -17.23 -13.71 10.26
N ALA A 3 -18.11 -12.79 9.83
CA ALA A 3 -18.78 -12.89 8.55
C ALA A 3 -17.73 -12.86 7.43
N ALA A 4 -17.64 -13.93 6.65
CA ALA A 4 -16.83 -13.95 5.45
C ALA A 4 -17.45 -12.96 4.45
N THR A 5 -16.81 -11.82 4.25
CA THR A 5 -17.17 -10.87 3.19
C THR A 5 -17.05 -11.60 1.86
N THR A 6 -18.18 -12.05 1.30
CA THR A 6 -18.21 -12.62 -0.05
C THR A 6 -17.98 -11.47 -1.02
N THR A 7 -16.75 -11.33 -1.51
CA THR A 7 -16.44 -10.39 -2.59
C THR A 7 -17.28 -10.77 -3.81
N VAL A 8 -18.20 -9.89 -4.20
CA VAL A 8 -19.06 -10.11 -5.37
C VAL A 8 -18.20 -9.97 -6.61
N LYS A 9 -18.10 -11.05 -7.40
CA LYS A 9 -17.43 -11.02 -8.70
C LYS A 9 -18.30 -10.33 -9.73
N VAL A 10 -17.78 -9.27 -10.34
CA VAL A 10 -18.53 -8.42 -11.27
C VAL A 10 -18.40 -8.91 -12.72
N LEU A 11 -17.29 -9.58 -13.04
CA LEU A 11 -17.08 -10.20 -14.36
C LEU A 11 -17.38 -11.71 -14.31
N PRO A 12 -18.12 -12.25 -15.29
CA PRO A 12 -18.23 -13.70 -15.50
C PRO A 12 -16.86 -14.36 -15.71
N ALA A 13 -16.72 -15.62 -15.30
CA ALA A 13 -15.44 -16.34 -15.32
C ALA A 13 -14.85 -16.50 -16.74
N ASP A 14 -15.69 -16.70 -17.76
CA ASP A 14 -15.27 -16.80 -19.16
C ASP A 14 -14.73 -15.46 -19.70
N LEU A 15 -15.33 -14.34 -19.28
CA LEU A 15 -14.85 -13.01 -19.63
C LEU A 15 -13.57 -12.65 -18.86
N ALA A 16 -13.50 -13.04 -17.57
CA ALA A 16 -12.30 -12.88 -16.76
C ALA A 16 -11.10 -13.64 -17.36
N GLN A 17 -11.31 -14.88 -17.82
CA GLN A 17 -10.28 -15.65 -18.50
C GLN A 17 -9.79 -14.94 -19.77
N LYS A 18 -10.69 -14.41 -20.61
CA LYS A 18 -10.29 -13.66 -21.81
C LYS A 18 -9.46 -12.42 -21.47
N VAL A 19 -9.78 -11.73 -20.37
CA VAL A 19 -8.98 -10.59 -19.89
C VAL A 19 -7.62 -11.07 -19.39
N ALA A 20 -7.57 -12.18 -18.64
CA ALA A 20 -6.33 -12.78 -18.17
C ALA A 20 -5.41 -13.23 -19.33
N ASP A 21 -5.97 -13.80 -20.40
CA ASP A 21 -5.23 -14.24 -21.58
C ASP A 21 -4.45 -13.07 -22.22
N GLN A 22 -4.98 -11.83 -22.15
CA GLN A 22 -4.29 -10.64 -22.66
C GLN A 22 -2.97 -10.36 -21.95
N ALA A 23 -2.80 -10.78 -20.69
CA ALA A 23 -1.54 -10.60 -19.96
C ALA A 23 -0.45 -11.58 -20.43
N THR A 24 -0.82 -12.67 -21.11
CA THR A 24 0.10 -13.72 -21.55
C THR A 24 0.56 -13.56 -23.00
N VAL A 25 0.04 -12.55 -23.71
CA VAL A 25 0.40 -12.25 -25.09
C VAL A 25 1.85 -11.79 -25.18
N GLU A 26 2.55 -12.22 -26.22
CA GLU A 26 3.94 -11.79 -26.45
C GLU A 26 4.04 -10.27 -26.61
N GLY A 27 5.02 -9.65 -25.94
CA GLY A 27 5.28 -8.22 -26.03
C GLY A 27 4.48 -7.35 -25.05
N VAL A 28 3.66 -7.94 -24.17
CA VAL A 28 3.00 -7.21 -23.09
C VAL A 28 4.06 -6.69 -22.11
N THR A 29 3.98 -5.41 -21.76
CA THR A 29 4.91 -4.79 -20.81
C THR A 29 4.52 -5.11 -19.36
N PRO A 30 5.45 -5.07 -18.40
CA PRO A 30 5.14 -5.27 -16.99
C PRO A 30 4.03 -4.34 -16.44
N MET A 31 3.95 -3.11 -16.96
CA MET A 31 2.89 -2.15 -16.59
C MET A 31 1.53 -2.53 -17.18
N GLN A 32 1.50 -3.06 -18.41
CA GLN A 32 0.28 -3.58 -19.01
C GLN A 32 -0.22 -4.83 -18.26
N GLU A 33 0.67 -5.76 -17.91
CA GLU A 33 0.34 -6.92 -17.06
C GLU A 33 -0.28 -6.46 -15.74
N ALA A 34 0.35 -5.48 -15.07
CA ALA A 34 -0.15 -4.92 -13.82
C ALA A 34 -1.55 -4.30 -13.97
N GLY A 35 -1.79 -3.56 -15.07
CA GLY A 35 -3.10 -2.99 -15.38
C GLY A 35 -4.18 -4.06 -15.58
N ILE A 36 -3.86 -5.14 -16.31
CA ILE A 36 -4.78 -6.27 -16.53
C ILE A 36 -5.10 -6.98 -15.21
N PHE A 37 -4.09 -7.27 -14.39
CA PHE A 37 -4.31 -7.89 -13.08
C PHE A 37 -5.13 -7.00 -12.15
N ASN A 38 -4.93 -5.68 -12.21
CA ASN A 38 -5.70 -4.74 -11.41
C ASN A 38 -7.17 -4.67 -11.86
N ALA A 39 -7.45 -4.80 -13.16
CA ALA A 39 -8.82 -4.91 -13.65
C ALA A 39 -9.53 -6.16 -13.11
N LEU A 40 -8.85 -7.31 -13.11
CA LEU A 40 -9.37 -8.56 -12.54
C LEU A 40 -9.57 -8.47 -11.02
N ARG A 41 -8.60 -7.88 -10.30
CA ARG A 41 -8.70 -7.65 -8.85
C ARG A 41 -9.88 -6.75 -8.50
N THR A 42 -10.08 -5.68 -9.28
CA THR A 42 -11.22 -4.75 -9.12
C THR A 42 -12.55 -5.45 -9.42
N ALA A 43 -12.56 -6.41 -10.34
CA ALA A 43 -13.71 -7.26 -10.63
C ALA A 43 -13.97 -8.34 -9.57
N GLY A 44 -13.18 -8.40 -8.50
CA GLY A 44 -13.40 -9.26 -7.33
C GLY A 44 -12.63 -10.58 -7.34
N TYR A 45 -11.68 -10.76 -8.26
CA TYR A 45 -10.83 -11.96 -8.30
C TYR A 45 -9.64 -11.83 -7.36
N SER A 46 -9.29 -12.93 -6.68
CA SER A 46 -8.11 -12.98 -5.81
C SER A 46 -6.81 -13.15 -6.63
N ASN A 47 -5.66 -12.87 -6.00
CA ASN A 47 -4.36 -13.10 -6.67
C ASN A 47 -4.13 -14.58 -7.01
N ASP A 48 -4.69 -15.50 -6.23
CA ASP A 48 -4.62 -16.94 -6.51
C ASP A 48 -5.42 -17.28 -7.77
N GLU A 49 -6.65 -16.79 -7.86
CA GLU A 49 -7.52 -17.01 -9.03
C GLU A 49 -6.92 -16.38 -10.30
N ILE A 50 -6.37 -15.17 -10.20
CA ILE A 50 -5.68 -14.52 -11.33
C ILE A 50 -4.43 -15.33 -11.72
N GLY A 51 -3.70 -15.86 -10.75
CA GLY A 51 -2.56 -16.74 -10.99
C GLY A 51 -2.94 -18.00 -11.74
N GLU A 52 -4.03 -18.66 -11.34
CA GLU A 52 -4.59 -19.83 -12.02
C GLU A 52 -4.98 -19.52 -13.46
N MET A 53 -5.66 -18.39 -13.71
CA MET A 53 -6.08 -17.97 -15.05
C MET A 53 -4.89 -17.68 -15.98
N THR A 54 -3.81 -17.14 -15.44
CA THR A 54 -2.64 -16.68 -16.22
C THR A 54 -1.49 -17.69 -16.27
N GLY A 55 -1.57 -18.78 -15.50
CA GLY A 55 -0.48 -19.75 -15.35
C GLY A 55 0.69 -19.25 -14.49
N HIS A 56 0.47 -18.20 -13.69
CA HIS A 56 1.46 -17.62 -12.80
C HIS A 56 1.19 -17.94 -11.33
N ARG A 57 2.21 -17.75 -10.48
CA ARG A 57 2.03 -17.84 -9.03
C ARG A 57 1.38 -16.56 -8.51
N ALA A 58 0.54 -16.67 -7.48
CA ALA A 58 -0.10 -15.51 -6.84
C ALA A 58 0.91 -14.43 -6.38
N CYS A 59 2.10 -14.82 -5.95
CA CYS A 59 3.16 -13.88 -5.60
C CYS A 59 3.64 -13.03 -6.79
N PHE A 60 3.67 -13.60 -8.00
CA PHE A 60 4.02 -12.85 -9.21
C PHE A 60 2.95 -11.82 -9.55
N VAL A 61 1.67 -12.20 -9.43
CA VAL A 61 0.54 -11.26 -9.59
C VAL A 61 0.66 -10.11 -8.60
N GLY A 62 0.96 -10.42 -7.33
CA GLY A 62 1.23 -9.41 -6.30
C GLY A 62 2.36 -8.46 -6.69
N TRP A 63 3.53 -8.99 -7.09
CA TRP A 63 4.67 -8.15 -7.51
C TRP A 63 4.38 -7.27 -8.72
N ARG A 64 3.51 -7.71 -9.63
CA ARG A 64 3.06 -6.88 -10.75
C ARG A 64 2.13 -5.79 -10.30
N LEU A 65 1.15 -6.10 -9.45
CA LEU A 65 0.24 -5.10 -8.88
C LEU A 65 1.00 -4.03 -8.09
N ASP A 66 2.06 -4.41 -7.38
CA ASP A 66 2.93 -3.47 -6.67
C ASP A 66 3.49 -2.39 -7.60
N LEU A 67 3.75 -2.68 -8.89
CA LEU A 67 4.29 -1.67 -9.82
C LEU A 67 3.35 -0.47 -10.03
N LEU A 68 2.05 -0.62 -9.79
CA LEU A 68 1.08 0.47 -9.88
C LEU A 68 1.23 1.51 -8.76
N THR A 69 1.99 1.21 -7.70
CA THR A 69 2.27 2.15 -6.61
C THR A 69 3.51 3.01 -6.87
N LEU A 70 4.22 2.78 -7.98
CA LEU A 70 5.29 3.66 -8.44
C LEU A 70 4.73 5.05 -8.76
N CYS A 71 5.50 6.09 -8.45
CA CYS A 71 5.24 7.43 -8.93
C CYS A 71 5.31 7.50 -10.47
N GLU A 72 4.69 8.52 -11.05
CA GLU A 72 4.59 8.69 -12.51
C GLU A 72 5.95 8.59 -13.21
N LEU A 73 6.99 9.25 -12.67
CA LEU A 73 8.35 9.15 -13.20
C LEU A 73 8.86 7.70 -13.20
N GLY A 74 8.62 6.96 -12.11
CA GLY A 74 9.04 5.56 -12.01
C GLY A 74 8.35 4.66 -13.03
N GLN A 75 7.07 4.88 -13.27
CA GLN A 75 6.30 4.16 -14.29
C GLN A 75 6.84 4.46 -15.69
N LEU A 76 7.06 5.72 -16.04
CA LEU A 76 7.60 6.14 -17.33
C LEU A 76 9.02 5.58 -17.57
N THR A 77 9.89 5.61 -16.56
CA THR A 77 11.25 5.08 -16.66
C THR A 77 11.27 3.55 -16.79
N LEU A 78 10.31 2.86 -16.17
CA LEU A 78 10.10 1.41 -16.34
C LEU A 78 9.60 1.07 -17.75
N GLU A 79 8.60 1.78 -18.26
CA GLU A 79 8.07 1.58 -19.62
C GLU A 79 9.12 1.84 -20.70
N ALA A 80 10.00 2.83 -20.48
CA ALA A 80 11.12 3.12 -21.36
C ALA A 80 12.25 2.05 -21.30
N GLY A 81 12.13 1.02 -20.46
CA GLY A 81 13.15 -0.02 -20.27
C GLY A 81 14.42 0.46 -19.57
N LYS A 82 14.39 1.66 -18.96
CA LYS A 82 15.54 2.28 -18.27
C LYS A 82 15.59 1.92 -16.78
N LEU A 83 14.50 1.40 -16.22
CA LEU A 83 14.43 0.89 -14.87
C LEU A 83 14.21 -0.63 -14.90
N PRO A 84 15.14 -1.43 -14.35
CA PRO A 84 14.95 -2.86 -14.23
C PRO A 84 13.71 -3.18 -13.38
N VAL A 85 12.90 -4.13 -13.85
CA VAL A 85 11.63 -4.54 -13.22
C VAL A 85 11.80 -4.93 -11.75
N ASN A 86 12.87 -5.66 -11.41
CA ASN A 86 13.13 -6.08 -10.03
C ASN A 86 13.39 -4.89 -9.12
N LEU A 87 14.20 -3.92 -9.57
CA LEU A 87 14.47 -2.68 -8.84
C LEU A 87 13.18 -1.85 -8.72
N ALA A 88 12.39 -1.75 -9.78
CA ALA A 88 11.09 -1.08 -9.77
C ALA A 88 10.16 -1.65 -8.69
N GLY A 89 10.12 -2.98 -8.52
CA GLY A 89 9.34 -3.64 -7.48
C GLY A 89 9.80 -3.32 -6.04
N TYR A 90 11.08 -3.03 -5.81
CA TYR A 90 11.54 -2.52 -4.51
C TYR A 90 11.19 -1.04 -4.31
N ILE A 91 11.38 -0.22 -5.35
CA ILE A 91 11.05 1.22 -5.29
C ILE A 91 9.56 1.42 -5.03
N ALA A 92 8.69 0.62 -5.65
CA ALA A 92 7.24 0.65 -5.47
C ALA A 92 6.78 0.55 -4.00
N LYS A 93 7.57 -0.11 -3.15
CA LYS A 93 7.27 -0.31 -1.72
C LYS A 93 7.64 0.89 -0.84
N LEU A 94 8.38 1.85 -1.40
CA LEU A 94 8.81 3.04 -0.67
C LEU A 94 7.71 4.12 -0.67
N GLY A 95 7.75 4.99 0.33
CA GLY A 95 6.98 6.22 0.33
C GLY A 95 7.37 7.16 -0.83
N PRO A 96 6.49 8.10 -1.24
CA PRO A 96 6.71 8.94 -2.43
C PRO A 96 8.03 9.71 -2.45
N VAL A 97 8.50 10.16 -1.27
CA VAL A 97 9.78 10.87 -1.11
C VAL A 97 10.95 9.95 -1.45
N ASN A 98 10.99 8.76 -0.86
CA ASN A 98 12.09 7.82 -1.06
C ASN A 98 12.05 7.18 -2.46
N GLN A 99 10.87 7.07 -3.08
CA GLN A 99 10.77 6.76 -4.50
C GLN A 99 11.51 7.79 -5.36
N GLY A 100 11.23 9.08 -5.16
CA GLY A 100 11.89 10.15 -5.89
C GLY A 100 13.41 10.18 -5.70
N VAL A 101 13.88 9.96 -4.47
CA VAL A 101 15.32 9.85 -4.15
C VAL A 101 15.94 8.65 -4.89
N MET A 102 15.32 7.48 -4.83
CA MET A 102 15.84 6.27 -5.49
C MET A 102 15.95 6.45 -7.01
N LEU A 103 14.89 6.98 -7.64
CA LEU A 103 14.86 7.22 -9.08
C LEU A 103 15.94 8.22 -9.51
N THR A 104 16.08 9.32 -8.76
CA THR A 104 17.12 10.33 -9.03
C THR A 104 18.53 9.73 -8.92
N ARG A 105 18.79 8.93 -7.87
CA ARG A 105 20.09 8.26 -7.69
C ARG A 105 20.38 7.25 -8.80
N TRP A 106 19.36 6.53 -9.24
CA TRP A 106 19.45 5.59 -10.35
C TRP A 106 19.80 6.29 -11.67
N GLU A 107 19.08 7.37 -12.02
CA GLU A 107 19.32 8.14 -13.24
C GLU A 107 20.71 8.80 -13.25
N LEU A 108 21.19 9.23 -12.09
CA LEU A 108 22.54 9.78 -11.92
C LEU A 108 23.64 8.71 -11.94
N GLY A 109 23.30 7.42 -12.04
CA GLY A 109 24.27 6.33 -12.05
C GLY A 109 25.06 6.18 -10.75
N GLN A 110 24.47 6.54 -9.60
CA GLN A 110 25.15 6.52 -8.30
C GLN A 110 25.35 5.11 -7.73
N PHE A 111 24.80 4.09 -8.39
CA PHE A 111 24.97 2.69 -8.01
C PHE A 111 25.93 2.00 -8.97
N ALA A 112 26.90 1.26 -8.42
CA ALA A 112 27.84 0.50 -9.22
C ALA A 112 27.16 -0.67 -9.95
N THR A 113 26.15 -1.28 -9.31
CA THR A 113 25.37 -2.37 -9.88
C THR A 113 23.88 -2.24 -9.56
N CYS A 114 23.03 -2.95 -10.30
CA CYS A 114 21.60 -3.08 -9.98
C CYS A 114 21.40 -3.69 -8.59
N MET A 115 22.24 -4.64 -8.19
CA MET A 115 22.18 -5.28 -6.87
C MET A 115 22.45 -4.28 -5.73
N ASP A 116 23.36 -3.34 -5.94
CA ASP A 116 23.62 -2.27 -4.95
C ASP A 116 22.41 -1.36 -4.78
N ALA A 117 21.74 -1.01 -5.90
CA ALA A 117 20.51 -0.23 -5.89
C ALA A 117 19.38 -0.98 -5.15
N GLU A 118 19.21 -2.27 -5.43
CA GLU A 118 18.22 -3.12 -4.75
C GLU A 118 18.49 -3.21 -3.24
N LYS A 119 19.75 -3.42 -2.84
CA LYS A 119 20.14 -3.47 -1.42
C LYS A 119 19.89 -2.14 -0.72
N HIS A 120 20.15 -1.02 -1.41
CA HIS A 120 19.88 0.30 -0.88
C HIS A 120 18.37 0.54 -0.69
N ALA A 121 17.56 0.19 -1.70
CA ALA A 121 16.10 0.27 -1.60
C ALA A 121 15.56 -0.58 -0.44
N GLN A 122 16.06 -1.80 -0.27
CA GLN A 122 15.70 -2.66 0.88
C GLN A 122 16.07 -2.04 2.23
N GLY A 123 17.18 -1.30 2.31
CA GLY A 123 17.55 -0.54 3.50
C GLY A 123 16.51 0.53 3.83
N LEU A 124 16.15 1.35 2.83
CA LEU A 124 15.13 2.40 2.98
C LEU A 124 13.76 1.82 3.38
N ILE A 125 13.34 0.69 2.80
CA ILE A 125 12.08 0.01 3.17
C ILE A 125 12.08 -0.35 4.66
N ARG A 126 13.21 -0.88 5.18
CA ARG A 126 13.32 -1.23 6.60
C ARG A 126 13.27 0.01 7.50
N GLU A 127 13.95 1.08 7.10
CA GLU A 127 13.93 2.35 7.83
C GLU A 127 12.52 2.96 7.90
N GLU A 128 11.80 3.02 6.76
CA GLU A 128 10.42 3.49 6.71
C GLU A 128 9.49 2.64 7.57
N SER A 129 9.64 1.31 7.53
CA SER A 129 8.84 0.39 8.33
C SER A 129 9.06 0.61 9.83
N MET A 130 10.31 0.76 10.27
CA MET A 130 10.63 1.02 11.67
C MET A 130 10.11 2.38 12.15
N CYS A 131 10.14 3.41 11.29
CA CYS A 131 9.56 4.71 11.61
C CYS A 131 8.03 4.62 11.76
N ALA A 132 7.36 3.93 10.84
CA ALA A 132 5.91 3.73 10.90
C ALA A 132 5.47 2.95 12.15
N GLU A 133 6.19 1.88 12.52
CA GLU A 133 5.93 1.11 13.74
C GLU A 133 6.06 1.98 15.01
N ARG A 134 7.10 2.83 15.07
CA ARG A 134 7.30 3.76 16.20
C ARG A 134 6.19 4.79 16.30
N GLU A 135 5.76 5.34 15.16
CA GLU A 135 4.67 6.30 15.11
C GLU A 135 3.36 5.66 15.59
N GLN A 136 3.05 4.45 15.12
CA GLN A 136 1.88 3.69 15.57
C GLN A 136 1.91 3.43 17.08
N ALA A 137 3.07 3.01 17.62
CA ALA A 137 3.23 2.81 19.05
C ALA A 137 3.01 4.09 19.87
N MET A 138 3.49 5.24 19.36
CA MET A 138 3.26 6.54 19.99
C MET A 138 1.78 6.95 19.96
N GLN A 139 1.11 6.77 18.81
CA GLN A 139 -0.31 7.06 18.67
C GLN A 139 -1.18 6.16 19.56
N GLU A 140 -0.82 4.88 19.68
CA GLU A 140 -1.50 3.94 20.57
C GLU A 140 -1.31 4.30 22.05
N ALA A 141 -0.10 4.67 22.46
CA ALA A 141 0.16 5.14 23.82
C ALA A 141 -0.64 6.42 24.13
N GLU A 142 -0.71 7.36 23.19
CA GLU A 142 -1.53 8.58 23.33
C GLU A 142 -3.02 8.24 23.43
N ARG A 143 -3.50 7.31 22.59
CA ARG A 143 -4.89 6.84 22.63
C ARG A 143 -5.21 6.23 24.00
N LEU A 144 -4.34 5.37 24.53
CA LEU A 144 -4.53 4.74 25.83
C LEU A 144 -4.53 5.76 26.97
N GLU A 145 -3.62 6.75 26.92
CA GLU A 145 -3.59 7.81 27.93
C GLU A 145 -4.83 8.70 27.86
N ARG A 146 -5.31 9.00 26.65
CA ARG A 146 -6.58 9.70 26.45
C ARG A 146 -7.74 8.90 27.05
N ASP A 147 -7.85 7.61 26.72
CA ASP A 147 -8.89 6.72 27.25
C ASP A 147 -8.84 6.61 28.77
N ARG A 148 -7.64 6.62 29.38
CA ARG A 148 -7.46 6.64 30.83
C ARG A 148 -7.93 7.95 31.46
N ARG A 149 -7.68 9.08 30.80
CA ARG A 149 -7.93 10.43 31.31
C ARG A 149 -9.36 10.92 31.07
N MET A 150 -10.03 10.43 30.04
CA MET A 150 -11.41 10.82 29.68
C MET A 150 -12.43 10.67 30.83
N PRO A 151 -12.47 9.55 31.59
CA PRO A 151 -13.40 9.40 32.70
C PRO A 151 -13.18 10.43 33.83
N GLU A 152 -11.95 10.87 34.05
CA GLU A 152 -11.64 11.91 35.04
C GLU A 152 -12.08 13.29 34.56
N LEU A 153 -11.84 13.60 33.28
CA LEU A 153 -12.30 14.85 32.67
C LEU A 153 -13.83 14.95 32.64
N GLU A 154 -14.53 13.86 32.37
CA GLU A 154 -16.00 13.81 32.41
C GLU A 154 -16.55 14.04 33.82
N ARG A 155 -15.89 13.50 34.85
CA ARG A 155 -16.24 13.77 36.25
C ARG A 155 -16.04 15.23 36.62
N LEU A 156 -14.93 15.84 36.22
CA LEU A 156 -14.64 17.25 36.48
C LEU A 156 -15.63 18.17 35.75
N ALA A 157 -15.93 17.88 34.48
CA ALA A 157 -16.92 18.63 33.70
C ALA A 157 -18.34 18.51 34.28
N SER A 158 -18.70 17.34 34.81
CA SER A 158 -19.99 17.13 35.49
C SER A 158 -20.06 17.91 36.81
N ALA A 159 -18.96 17.96 37.57
CA ALA A 159 -18.90 18.73 38.81
C ALA A 159 -18.98 20.25 38.56
N GLU A 160 -18.30 20.77 37.54
CA GLU A 160 -18.36 22.19 37.15
C GLU A 160 -19.76 22.62 36.70
N THR A 161 -20.44 21.76 35.94
CA THR A 161 -21.83 22.04 35.51
C THR A 161 -22.79 22.03 36.69
N GLU A 162 -22.67 21.09 37.62
CA GLU A 162 -23.47 21.06 38.85
C GLU A 162 -23.23 22.28 39.76
N GLU A 163 -21.98 22.76 39.87
CA GLU A 163 -21.64 23.96 40.63
C GLU A 163 -22.22 25.22 40.01
N TRP A 164 -22.12 25.35 38.68
CA TRP A 164 -22.72 26.46 37.94
C TRP A 164 -24.24 26.48 38.11
N GLU A 165 -24.91 25.33 37.99
CA GLU A 165 -26.36 25.26 38.17
C GLU A 165 -26.81 25.57 39.61
N ARG A 166 -26.01 25.20 40.62
CA ARG A 166 -26.28 25.55 42.02
C ARG A 166 -26.17 27.05 42.26
N ALA A 167 -25.16 27.69 41.68
CA ALA A 167 -24.96 29.14 41.78
C ALA A 167 -26.11 29.91 41.12
N ASN A 168 -26.59 29.44 39.96
CA ASN A 168 -27.64 30.13 39.20
C ASN A 168 -29.06 29.90 39.73
N ARG A 169 -29.31 28.83 40.49
CA ARG A 169 -30.59 28.58 41.19
C ARG A 169 -30.73 29.35 42.51
N SER A 170 -29.63 29.92 43.02
CA SER A 170 -29.59 30.65 44.30
C SER A 170 -29.60 32.18 44.14
N ALA A 171 -29.74 32.68 42.91
CA ALA A 171 -29.86 34.08 42.54
C ALA A 171 -31.29 34.40 42.08
#